data_AF-A0A2E1MSK1-F1
#
_entry.id   AF-A0A2E1MSK1-F1
#
_cell.length_a   1.000
_cell.length_b   1.000
_cell.length_c   1.000
_cell.angle_alpha   90.00
_cell.angle_beta   90.00
_cell.angle_gamma   90.00
#
_symmetry.space_group_name_H-M   'P 1'
#
loop_
_entity.id
_entity.type
_entity.pdbx_description
1 polymer ?
#
loop_
_entity_poly.entity_id
_entity_poly.type
_entity_poly.pdbx_seq_one_letter_code
_entity_poly.pdbx_strand_id
1 'polypeptide(L)' 'MVDLKNIIKSAQIANEESHDGYPPVEKWNPDHCGDIGLEIKNDGSWHYMNSPIGRKKIVNLFARILRKENDGSYVLVT' A
#
# COMPACT_ATOMS: atom_id res chain seq x y z
N MET A 1 3.71 6.45 -15.40
CA MET A 1 4.29 6.56 -14.05
C MET A 1 3.13 6.65 -13.08
N VAL A 2 2.97 5.68 -12.19
CA VAL A 2 1.89 5.69 -11.20
C VAL A 2 2.14 6.82 -10.20
N ASP A 3 1.11 7.61 -9.88
CA ASP A 3 1.23 8.80 -9.04
C ASP A 3 0.85 8.50 -7.58
N LEU A 4 1.68 8.97 -6.63
CA LEU A 4 1.46 8.76 -5.19
C LEU A 4 0.10 9.26 -4.71
N LYS A 5 -0.43 10.34 -5.29
CA LYS A 5 -1.76 10.86 -4.89
C LYS A 5 -2.88 9.92 -5.30
N ASN A 6 -2.75 9.26 -6.46
CA ASN A 6 -3.73 8.26 -6.91
C ASN A 6 -3.71 7.02 -5.99
N ILE A 7 -2.52 6.58 -5.55
CA ILE A 7 -2.38 5.45 -4.62
C ILE A 7 -2.94 5.83 -3.23
N ILE A 8 -2.67 7.04 -2.75
CA ILE A 8 -3.26 7.52 -1.48
C ILE A 8 -4.79 7.52 -1.57
N LYS A 9 -5.36 8.00 -2.68
CA LYS A 9 -6.81 8.08 -2.86
C LYS A 9 -7.46 6.70 -2.91
N SER A 10 -6.92 5.76 -3.69
CA SER A 10 -7.42 4.38 -3.75
C SER A 10 -7.29 3.67 -2.40
N ALA A 11 -6.14 3.84 -1.73
CA ALA A 11 -5.94 3.28 -0.40
C ALA A 11 -6.93 3.86 0.62
N GLN A 12 -7.28 5.14 0.55
CA GLN A 12 -8.32 5.72 1.41
C GLN A 12 -9.67 5.05 1.19
N ILE A 13 -10.11 4.91 -0.06
CA ILE A 13 -11.38 4.27 -0.42
C ILE A 13 -11.42 2.82 0.10
N ALA A 14 -10.38 2.05 -0.17
CA ALA A 14 -10.23 0.68 0.34
C ALA A 14 -10.37 0.60 1.87
N ASN A 15 -9.79 1.57 2.59
CA ASN A 15 -9.88 1.66 4.04
C ASN A 15 -11.27 2.09 4.55
N GLU A 16 -12.02 2.86 3.77
CA GLU A 16 -13.40 3.28 4.10
C GLU A 16 -14.40 2.13 3.90
N GLU A 17 -14.17 1.22 2.94
CA GLU A 17 -15.02 0.05 2.69
C GLU A 17 -14.80 -1.11 3.69
N SER A 18 -13.86 -0.94 4.63
CA SER A 18 -13.50 -1.93 5.64
C SER A 18 -14.63 -2.13 6.68
N HIS A 19 -15.27 -3.31 6.70
CA HIS A 19 -16.37 -3.60 7.63
C HIS A 19 -15.92 -4.01 9.05
N ASP A 20 -14.67 -4.46 9.25
CA ASP A 20 -14.16 -4.95 10.56
C ASP A 20 -12.83 -4.28 10.97
N GLY A 21 -12.63 -3.03 10.55
CA GLY A 21 -11.47 -2.25 10.94
C GLY A 21 -10.21 -2.49 10.10
N TYR A 22 -10.16 -3.51 9.24
CA TYR A 22 -9.15 -3.67 8.18
C TYR A 22 -9.80 -4.04 6.84
N PRO A 23 -9.22 -3.60 5.70
CA PRO A 23 -9.68 -4.01 4.39
C PRO A 23 -9.39 -5.51 4.16
N PRO A 24 -10.29 -6.27 3.52
CA PRO A 24 -10.13 -7.70 3.27
C PRO A 24 -9.16 -7.97 2.11
N VAL A 25 -7.91 -7.53 2.23
CA VAL A 25 -6.88 -7.58 1.17
C VAL A 25 -6.67 -8.96 0.58
N GLU A 26 -6.86 -10.03 1.36
CA GLU A 26 -6.71 -11.41 0.91
C GLU A 26 -7.77 -11.84 -0.11
N LYS A 27 -8.90 -11.13 -0.18
CA LYS A 27 -10.03 -11.45 -1.08
C LYS A 27 -9.98 -10.67 -2.40
N TRP A 28 -9.15 -9.64 -2.49
CA TRP A 28 -9.11 -8.76 -3.66
C TRP A 28 -8.09 -9.26 -4.68
N ASN A 29 -8.46 -9.27 -5.96
CA ASN A 29 -7.55 -9.68 -7.03
C ASN A 29 -7.67 -8.73 -8.24
N PRO A 30 -7.31 -7.44 -8.08
CA PRO A 30 -7.35 -6.47 -9.17
C PRO A 30 -6.22 -6.70 -10.18
N ASP A 31 -6.36 -6.12 -11.37
CA ASP A 31 -5.26 -6.06 -12.35
C ASP A 31 -4.03 -5.36 -11.75
N HIS A 32 -2.85 -5.93 -12.03
CA HIS A 32 -1.60 -5.39 -11.52
C HIS A 32 -1.26 -4.04 -12.19
N CYS A 33 -1.22 -2.97 -11.40
CA CYS A 33 -0.98 -1.61 -11.89
C CYS A 33 0.53 -1.29 -12.06
N GLY A 34 1.41 -2.25 -11.77
CA GLY A 34 2.87 -2.13 -11.93
C GLY A 34 3.60 -1.69 -10.65
N ASP A 35 4.93 -1.61 -10.75
CA ASP A 35 5.79 -1.14 -9.66
C ASP A 35 5.66 0.38 -9.47
N ILE A 36 5.56 0.80 -8.21
CA ILE A 36 5.33 2.19 -7.82
C ILE A 36 6.55 2.85 -7.18
N GLY A 37 7.71 2.16 -7.13
CA GLY A 37 8.91 2.68 -6.49
C GLY A 37 8.78 2.88 -4.97
N LEU A 38 7.93 2.08 -4.32
CA LEU A 38 7.78 2.08 -2.87
C LEU A 38 8.73 1.05 -2.25
N GLU A 39 9.47 1.48 -1.23
CA GLU A 39 10.45 0.64 -0.56
C GLU A 39 10.28 0.77 0.96
N ILE A 40 10.26 -0.37 1.65
CA ILE A 40 10.30 -0.44 3.11
C ILE A 40 11.72 -0.85 3.49
N LYS A 41 12.48 0.07 4.09
CA LYS A 41 13.84 -0.19 4.57
C LYS A 41 13.80 -1.09 5.80
N ASN A 42 14.94 -1.72 6.11
CA ASN A 42 15.08 -2.62 7.25
C ASN A 42 14.85 -1.94 8.62
N ASP A 43 14.99 -0.62 8.70
CA ASP A 43 14.67 0.17 9.90
C ASP A 43 13.16 0.50 10.01
N GLY A 44 12.35 0.04 9.05
CA GLY A 44 10.92 0.31 8.97
C GLY A 44 10.57 1.66 8.33
N SER A 45 11.54 2.42 7.83
CA SER A 45 11.26 3.65 7.09
C SER A 45 10.69 3.33 5.70
N TRP A 46 9.65 4.09 5.31
CA TRP A 46 9.01 3.95 4.00
C TRP A 46 9.55 5.02 3.07
N HIS A 47 9.95 4.62 1.87
CA HIS A 47 10.48 5.49 0.84
C HIS A 47 9.61 5.37 -0.41
N TYR A 48 9.37 6.49 -1.09
CA TYR A 48 8.77 6.54 -2.42
C TYR A 48 9.75 7.24 -3.34
N MET A 49 10.17 6.57 -4.41
CA MET A 49 11.14 7.11 -5.38
C MET A 49 12.40 7.67 -4.67
N ASN A 50 12.99 6.87 -3.78
CA ASN A 50 14.13 7.22 -2.91
C ASN A 50 13.90 8.34 -1.88
N SER A 51 12.69 8.92 -1.80
CA SER A 51 12.36 9.99 -0.85
C SER A 51 11.61 9.44 0.37
N PRO A 52 12.00 9.77 1.61
CA PRO A 52 11.36 9.24 2.81
C PRO A 52 9.93 9.79 3.00
N ILE A 53 9.01 8.91 3.40
CA ILE A 53 7.62 9.25 3.75
C ILE A 53 7.55 9.48 5.27
N GLY A 54 7.74 10.72 5.71
CA GLY A 54 7.68 11.07 7.14
C GLY A 54 6.26 11.12 7.74
N ARG A 55 5.20 11.01 6.92
CA ARG A 55 3.82 11.14 7.38
C ARG A 55 3.29 9.79 7.86
N LYS A 56 3.26 9.58 9.19
CA LYS A 56 2.76 8.34 9.81
C LYS A 56 1.37 7.93 9.36
N LYS A 57 0.46 8.87 9.07
CA LYS A 57 -0.88 8.56 8.53
C LYS A 57 -0.82 7.87 7.17
N ILE A 58 0.10 8.27 6.29
CA ILE A 58 0.29 7.64 4.96
C ILE A 58 0.91 6.26 5.12
N VAL A 59 1.91 6.13 5.99
CA VAL A 59 2.53 4.83 6.30
C VAL A 59 1.48 3.84 6.83
N ASN A 60 0.65 4.25 7.79
CA ASN A 60 -0.44 3.44 8.33
C ASN A 60 -1.46 3.06 7.26
N LEU A 61 -1.76 3.97 6.34
CA LEU A 61 -2.71 3.74 5.25
C LEU A 61 -2.21 2.60 4.35
N PHE A 62 -0.96 2.68 3.89
CA PHE A 62 -0.36 1.64 3.05
C PHE A 62 -0.14 0.32 3.78
N ALA A 63 0.27 0.35 5.05
CA ALA A 63 0.44 -0.85 5.84
C ALA A 63 -0.85 -1.69 5.96
N ARG A 64 -2.02 -1.04 5.98
CA ARG A 64 -3.33 -1.73 6.06
C ARG A 64 -3.73 -2.45 4.79
N ILE A 65 -3.18 -2.04 3.65
CA ILE A 65 -3.45 -2.63 2.34
C ILE A 65 -2.27 -3.44 1.79
N LEU A 66 -1.23 -3.66 2.61
CA LEU A 66 -0.06 -4.44 2.24
C LEU A 66 -0.38 -5.93 2.35
N ARG A 67 -0.18 -6.67 1.26
CA ARG A 67 -0.34 -8.11 1.22
C ARG A 67 0.97 -8.79 0.81
N LYS A 68 1.26 -9.91 1.45
CA LYS A 68 2.35 -10.80 1.06
C LYS A 68 1.81 -11.85 0.11
N GLU A 69 2.42 -11.99 -1.06
CA GLU A 69 2.08 -13.00 -2.05
C GLU A 69 2.77 -14.34 -1.73
N ASN A 70 2.30 -15.42 -2.35
CA ASN A 70 2.83 -16.78 -2.14
C ASN A 70 4.30 -16.93 -2.55
N ASP A 71 4.77 -16.13 -3.50
CA ASP A 71 6.17 -16.09 -3.94
C ASP A 71 7.09 -15.30 -2.98
N GLY A 72 6.53 -14.74 -1.91
CA GLY A 72 7.24 -13.94 -0.92
C GLY A 72 7.37 -12.46 -1.28
N SER A 73 6.84 -12.04 -2.44
CA SER A 73 6.75 -10.63 -2.80
C SER A 73 5.67 -9.90 -1.99
N TYR A 74 5.67 -8.58 -2.08
CA TYR A 74 4.72 -7.71 -1.38
C TYR A 74 4.04 -6.77 -2.37
N VAL A 75 2.72 -6.62 -2.23
CA VAL A 75 1.90 -5.74 -3.07
C VAL A 75 1.00 -4.87 -2.21
N LEU A 76 0.66 -3.68 -2.72
CA LEU A 76 -0.45 -2.89 -2.18
C LEU A 76 -1.71 -3.24 -2.97
N VAL A 77 -2.78 -3.61 -2.27
CA VAL A 77 -4.02 -4.12 -2.87
C VAL A 77 -5.20 -3.24 -2.46
N THR A 78 -5.86 -2.66 -3.45
CA THR A 78 -6.99 -1.71 -3.32
C THR A 78 -8.00 -1.90 -4.44
#